data_AF-A0A8C2EDQ6-F1
#
_entry.id   AF-A0A8C2EDQ6-F1
#
_cell.length_a   1.000
_cell.length_b   1.000
_cell.length_c   1.000
_cell.angle_alpha   90.00
_cell.angle_beta   90.00
_cell.angle_gamma   90.00
#
_symmetry.space_group_name_H-M   'P 1'
#
loop_
_entity.id
_entity.type
_entity.pdbx_description
1 polymer ?
#
loop_
_entity_poly.entity_id
_entity_poly.type
_entity_poly.pdbx_seq_one_letter_code
_entity_poly.pdbx_strand_id
1 'polypeptide(L)'
;DGGVRQKEVIDVVPWSFLREALLNMLTLQTTGPENDSSIFFFLFPFQTAIFLGSFRLPYEEIRDIVLQVDEERLSEALIQNLIKNLPEQKELSNLAELKNEYEELCESEQFGIVMSSVKMLRPRLNGILFKLTFEEQVNNIRPDIMNVTFACEEVKKSEGFSMILELVLLVGNYMNSGSRNAQTFGFNISFLCKLRDTKSTNQNTTLLHFLAEKCEEKYPEILKFPDELDHVECASKVSAQILKASLDTMERHIQRLENDIQNFPKTEDKQDKFHSREQYEKLSTMHKNMQKLYESLGSYFAFDPHTVSMEDFFGDLANFRNLFMDAVRENHKKREMEEKIKRAKLAKEKAEREKLERQQKKKQLIDMNKEGDETGVMDSLMEALQSGAAFRDRRKRTPRNGKTAYICTSCCFTFNNAFK
;
A
#
# COMPACT_ATOMS: atom_id res chain seq x y z
N ASP A 1 -1.48 -24.69 38.53
CA ASP A 1 -1.31 -23.93 37.28
C ASP A 1 0.06 -23.29 37.21
N GLY A 2 0.95 -23.99 36.53
CA GLY A 2 2.32 -23.56 36.26
C GLY A 2 2.36 -22.60 35.07
N GLY A 3 3.06 -21.49 35.26
CA GLY A 3 3.55 -20.63 34.19
C GLY A 3 5.05 -20.43 34.38
N VAL A 4 5.86 -21.27 33.75
CA VAL A 4 7.31 -21.08 33.66
C VAL A 4 7.58 -20.25 32.41
N ARG A 5 7.97 -18.99 32.63
CA ARG A 5 8.60 -18.13 31.62
C ARG A 5 10.08 -18.50 31.53
N GLN A 6 10.53 -18.81 30.33
CA GLN A 6 11.94 -18.75 29.95
C GLN A 6 12.48 -17.34 30.23
N LYS A 7 13.58 -17.26 30.96
CA LYS A 7 14.49 -16.11 30.92
C LYS A 7 15.90 -16.64 30.67
N GLU A 8 16.47 -16.06 29.62
CA GLU A 8 17.81 -16.18 29.10
C GLU A 8 18.89 -16.33 30.19
N VAL A 9 19.75 -17.33 30.01
CA VAL A 9 21.08 -17.37 30.59
C VAL A 9 22.04 -16.97 29.47
N ILE A 10 22.32 -15.67 29.38
CA ILE A 10 23.49 -15.16 28.67
C ILE A 10 24.60 -15.22 29.71
N ASP A 11 25.47 -16.23 29.59
CA ASP A 11 26.66 -16.32 30.42
C ASP A 11 27.58 -15.14 30.08
N VAL A 12 27.78 -14.31 31.11
CA VAL A 12 28.56 -13.08 31.11
C VAL A 12 30.03 -13.45 31.08
N VAL A 13 30.71 -13.19 29.96
CA VAL A 13 32.18 -13.13 29.93
C VAL A 13 32.59 -12.06 30.96
N PRO A 14 33.40 -12.40 31.98
CA PRO A 14 33.72 -11.45 33.06
C PRO A 14 34.36 -10.18 32.51
N TRP A 15 33.87 -9.02 32.95
CA TRP A 15 34.45 -7.71 32.61
C TRP A 15 35.95 -7.61 32.95
N SER A 16 36.46 -8.44 33.87
CA SER A 16 37.90 -8.57 34.15
C SER A 16 38.68 -9.13 32.97
N PHE A 17 38.10 -10.05 32.18
CA PHE A 17 38.73 -10.66 31.01
C PHE A 17 38.83 -9.67 29.83
N LEU A 18 37.77 -8.89 29.60
CA LEU A 18 37.78 -7.76 28.66
C LEU A 18 38.75 -6.66 29.07
N ARG A 19 38.92 -6.43 30.39
CA ARG A 19 39.80 -5.39 30.92
C ARG A 19 41.27 -5.79 30.85
N GLU A 20 41.63 -7.06 31.08
CA GLU A 20 43.00 -7.56 30.85
C GLU A 20 43.36 -7.61 29.36
N ALA A 21 42.42 -8.00 28.49
CA ALA A 21 42.62 -7.97 27.04
C ALA A 21 42.84 -6.53 26.52
N LEU A 22 42.06 -5.56 27.02
CA LEU A 22 42.24 -4.14 26.69
C LEU A 22 43.52 -3.56 27.32
N LEU A 23 43.92 -4.01 28.52
CA LEU A 23 45.19 -3.59 29.13
C LEU A 23 46.40 -4.10 28.34
N ASN A 24 46.37 -5.35 27.88
CA ASN A 24 47.41 -5.94 27.04
C ASN A 24 47.49 -5.29 25.65
N MET A 25 46.38 -4.77 25.12
CA MET A 25 46.38 -3.93 23.91
C MET A 25 47.00 -2.54 24.14
N LEU A 26 46.77 -1.93 25.31
CA LEU A 26 47.32 -0.62 25.66
C LEU A 26 48.81 -0.67 26.02
N THR A 27 49.30 -1.79 26.58
CA THR A 27 50.71 -1.93 26.97
C THR A 27 51.65 -2.24 25.80
N LEU A 28 51.14 -2.67 24.64
CA LEU A 28 51.93 -2.88 23.41
C LEU A 28 51.93 -1.68 22.44
N GLN A 29 51.18 -0.61 22.73
CA GLN A 29 51.15 0.62 21.92
C GLN A 29 52.38 1.54 22.10
N THR A 30 53.40 1.15 22.87
CA THR A 30 54.58 2.00 23.14
C THR A 30 55.82 1.67 22.30
N THR A 31 55.70 0.87 21.23
CA THR A 31 56.79 0.65 20.26
C THR A 31 56.34 0.87 18.82
N GLY A 32 56.51 2.11 18.34
CA GLY A 32 56.77 2.43 16.94
C GLY A 32 55.56 2.56 16.00
N PRO A 33 55.59 3.51 15.03
CA PRO A 33 54.56 3.65 14.01
C PRO A 33 54.95 2.85 12.76
N GLU A 34 54.77 1.53 12.73
CA GLU A 34 54.84 0.77 11.48
C GLU A 34 53.78 -0.35 11.45
N ASN A 35 53.05 -0.39 10.34
CA ASN A 35 52.14 -1.44 9.85
C ASN A 35 50.67 -1.42 10.30
N ASP A 36 49.82 -0.90 9.40
CA ASP A 36 48.38 -1.22 9.31
C ASP A 36 48.13 -2.74 9.33
N SER A 37 49.07 -3.54 8.81
CA SER A 37 49.04 -5.01 8.87
C SER A 37 48.96 -5.56 10.29
N SER A 38 49.61 -4.90 11.27
CA SER A 38 49.63 -5.37 12.67
C SER A 38 48.30 -5.08 13.37
N ILE A 39 47.68 -3.92 13.13
CA ILE A 39 46.36 -3.58 13.69
C ILE A 39 45.27 -4.50 13.13
N PHE A 40 45.36 -4.85 11.84
CA PHE A 40 44.43 -5.78 11.19
C PHE A 40 44.60 -7.22 11.69
N PHE A 41 45.85 -7.66 11.92
CA PHE A 41 46.17 -8.96 12.53
C PHE A 41 45.56 -9.14 13.93
N PHE A 42 45.28 -8.04 14.66
CA PHE A 42 44.62 -8.06 15.97
C PHE A 42 43.09 -7.90 15.93
N LEU A 43 42.51 -7.22 14.91
CA LEU A 43 41.05 -7.07 14.78
C LEU A 43 40.38 -8.26 14.08
N PHE A 44 41.07 -8.89 13.14
CA PHE A 44 40.59 -10.06 12.40
C PHE A 44 40.24 -11.25 13.32
N PRO A 45 41.05 -11.62 14.33
CA PRO A 45 40.74 -12.71 15.26
C PRO A 45 39.45 -12.49 16.04
N PHE A 46 39.18 -11.25 16.46
CA PHE A 46 38.05 -10.96 17.34
C PHE A 46 36.70 -11.08 16.64
N GLN A 47 36.55 -10.49 15.44
CA GLN A 47 35.28 -10.56 14.69
C GLN A 47 35.01 -11.98 14.17
N THR A 48 36.06 -12.68 13.74
CA THR A 48 35.99 -14.05 13.23
C THR A 48 35.67 -15.04 14.36
N ALA A 49 36.28 -14.89 15.54
CA ALA A 49 35.98 -15.74 16.70
C ALA A 49 34.51 -15.60 17.17
N ILE A 50 33.96 -14.38 17.18
CA ILE A 50 32.53 -14.16 17.50
C ILE A 50 31.62 -14.85 16.49
N PHE A 51 31.96 -14.74 15.19
CA PHE A 51 31.22 -15.38 14.11
C PHE A 51 31.26 -16.92 14.22
N LEU A 52 32.46 -17.50 14.38
CA LEU A 52 32.66 -18.95 14.50
C LEU A 52 31.98 -19.52 15.75
N GLY A 53 32.07 -18.81 16.88
CA GLY A 53 31.39 -19.18 18.13
C GLY A 53 29.86 -19.19 18.03
N SER A 54 29.30 -18.40 17.10
CA SER A 54 27.85 -18.33 16.85
C SER A 54 27.34 -19.46 15.94
N PHE A 55 28.13 -19.88 14.94
CA PHE A 55 27.72 -20.93 13.99
C PHE A 55 27.98 -22.35 14.48
N ARG A 56 29.00 -22.55 15.33
CA ARG A 56 29.36 -23.87 15.92
C ARG A 56 29.46 -25.02 14.89
N LEU A 57 29.91 -24.69 13.66
CA LEU A 57 30.19 -25.68 12.62
C LEU A 57 31.70 -25.92 12.52
N PRO A 58 32.16 -27.16 12.31
CA PRO A 58 33.52 -27.45 11.90
C PRO A 58 33.93 -26.64 10.66
N TYR A 59 35.15 -26.11 10.65
CA TYR A 59 35.63 -25.25 9.55
C TYR A 59 35.62 -25.98 8.20
N GLU A 60 35.98 -27.27 8.22
CA GLU A 60 35.93 -28.17 7.06
C GLU A 60 34.52 -28.31 6.50
N GLU A 61 33.52 -28.36 7.38
CA GLU A 61 32.12 -28.45 6.98
C GLU A 61 31.64 -27.14 6.34
N ILE A 62 32.07 -25.98 6.86
CA ILE A 62 31.80 -24.68 6.24
C ILE A 62 32.40 -24.61 4.82
N ARG A 63 33.64 -25.08 4.65
CA ARG A 63 34.29 -25.17 3.34
C ARG A 63 33.48 -26.06 2.39
N ASP A 64 33.08 -27.24 2.85
CA ASP A 64 32.39 -28.22 2.02
C ASP A 64 30.99 -27.73 1.60
N ILE A 65 30.25 -27.08 2.49
CA ILE A 65 28.97 -26.40 2.18
C ILE A 65 29.18 -25.34 1.07
N VAL A 66 30.24 -24.53 1.15
CA VAL A 66 30.55 -23.50 0.14
C VAL A 66 31.00 -24.11 -1.19
N LEU A 67 31.73 -25.24 -1.17
CA LEU A 67 32.18 -25.93 -2.37
C LEU A 67 31.03 -26.64 -3.10
N GLN A 68 30.13 -27.27 -2.35
CA GLN A 68 29.01 -28.04 -2.88
C GLN A 68 27.78 -27.18 -3.20
N VAL A 69 27.74 -25.93 -2.71
CA VAL A 69 26.58 -25.04 -2.83
C VAL A 69 25.32 -25.72 -2.27
N ASP A 70 25.42 -26.24 -1.05
CA ASP A 70 24.31 -26.94 -0.38
C ASP A 70 23.17 -25.96 -0.02
N GLU A 71 22.14 -25.93 -0.86
CA GLU A 71 21.00 -25.00 -0.75
C GLU A 71 20.17 -25.20 0.54
N GLU A 72 20.21 -26.37 1.19
CA GLU A 72 19.45 -26.62 2.43
C GLU A 72 20.14 -26.01 3.66
N ARG A 73 21.47 -25.90 3.60
CA ARG A 73 22.31 -25.45 4.72
C ARG A 73 22.82 -24.03 4.56
N LEU A 74 22.80 -23.51 3.33
CA LEU A 74 23.18 -22.15 3.01
C LEU A 74 22.06 -21.16 3.31
N SER A 75 22.34 -20.16 4.15
CA SER A 75 21.46 -19.01 4.36
C SER A 75 22.12 -17.73 3.86
N GLU A 76 21.31 -16.75 3.44
CA GLU A 76 21.79 -15.43 3.04
C GLU A 76 22.64 -14.79 4.16
N ALA A 77 22.15 -14.84 5.40
CA ALA A 77 22.84 -14.29 6.56
C ALA A 77 24.20 -14.97 6.81
N LEU A 78 24.30 -16.29 6.62
CA LEU A 78 25.58 -16.99 6.71
C LEU A 78 26.57 -16.46 5.68
N ILE A 79 26.16 -16.39 4.41
CA ILE A 79 27.05 -15.96 3.33
C ILE A 79 27.46 -14.49 3.47
N GLN A 80 26.53 -13.60 3.84
CA GLN A 80 26.85 -12.20 4.11
C GLN A 80 27.86 -12.05 5.25
N ASN A 81 27.68 -12.79 6.33
CA ASN A 81 28.63 -12.78 7.44
C ASN A 81 29.99 -13.36 7.04
N LEU A 82 30.03 -14.43 6.24
CA LEU A 82 31.28 -14.95 5.69
C LEU A 82 32.00 -13.88 4.85
N ILE A 83 31.31 -13.25 3.90
CA ILE A 83 31.91 -12.21 3.03
C ILE A 83 32.46 -11.04 3.86
N LYS A 84 31.71 -10.63 4.89
CA LYS A 84 32.07 -9.50 5.77
C LYS A 84 33.27 -9.81 6.67
N ASN A 85 33.32 -11.02 7.24
CA ASN A 85 34.33 -11.40 8.23
C ASN A 85 35.55 -12.10 7.62
N LEU A 86 35.54 -12.41 6.31
CA LEU A 86 36.69 -13.00 5.64
C LEU A 86 37.86 -12.01 5.52
N PRO A 87 39.12 -12.45 5.74
CA PRO A 87 40.30 -11.64 5.46
C PRO A 87 40.43 -11.29 3.99
N GLU A 88 41.31 -10.35 3.67
CA GLU A 88 41.64 -10.06 2.29
C GLU A 88 42.36 -11.23 1.62
N GLN A 89 42.29 -11.30 0.28
CA GLN A 89 42.89 -12.40 -0.47
C GLN A 89 44.40 -12.53 -0.22
N LYS A 90 45.10 -11.41 -0.01
CA LYS A 90 46.53 -11.38 0.30
C LYS A 90 46.82 -12.08 1.64
N GLU A 91 45.98 -11.87 2.64
CA GLU A 91 46.15 -12.42 3.97
C GLU A 91 45.81 -13.89 4.01
N LEU A 92 44.76 -14.30 3.30
CA LEU A 92 44.45 -15.72 3.09
C LEU A 92 45.62 -16.47 2.44
N SER A 93 46.33 -15.83 1.49
CA SER A 93 47.52 -16.41 0.88
C SER A 93 48.68 -16.55 1.88
N ASN A 94 48.92 -15.54 2.73
CA ASN A 94 49.95 -15.61 3.77
C ASN A 94 49.62 -16.72 4.80
N LEU A 95 48.35 -16.81 5.23
CA LEU A 95 47.89 -17.85 6.14
C LEU A 95 48.06 -19.25 5.54
N ALA A 96 47.86 -19.41 4.23
CA ALA A 96 48.06 -20.68 3.54
C ALA A 96 49.51 -21.22 3.64
N GLU A 97 50.51 -20.33 3.79
CA GLU A 97 51.91 -20.72 3.97
C GLU A 97 52.20 -21.30 5.36
N LEU A 98 51.39 -20.94 6.37
CA LEU A 98 51.50 -21.37 7.76
C LEU A 98 50.80 -22.71 8.04
N LYS A 99 50.39 -23.45 7.00
CA LYS A 99 49.65 -24.71 7.13
C LYS A 99 50.36 -25.78 7.97
N ASN A 100 51.68 -25.73 8.05
CA ASN A 100 52.47 -26.70 8.84
C ASN A 100 52.40 -26.45 10.36
N GLU A 101 51.98 -25.25 10.77
CA GLU A 101 51.89 -24.83 12.18
C GLU A 101 50.42 -24.79 12.65
N TYR A 102 49.51 -25.47 11.95
CA TYR A 102 48.06 -25.37 12.15
C TYR A 102 47.59 -25.55 13.60
N GLU A 103 48.16 -26.53 14.33
CA GLU A 103 47.80 -26.81 15.72
C GLU A 103 48.27 -25.73 16.72
N GLU A 104 49.24 -24.89 16.33
CA GLU A 104 49.80 -23.82 17.16
C GLU A 104 49.09 -22.46 16.95
N LEU A 105 48.27 -22.36 15.90
CA LEU A 105 47.55 -21.15 15.50
C LEU A 105 46.22 -20.99 16.25
N CYS A 106 45.73 -19.76 16.35
CA CYS A 106 44.43 -19.50 16.97
C CYS A 106 43.25 -19.89 16.06
N GLU A 107 42.06 -20.09 16.64
CA GLU A 107 40.85 -20.55 15.92
C GLU A 107 40.52 -19.74 14.66
N SER A 108 40.73 -18.42 14.68
CA SER A 108 40.50 -17.54 13.52
C SER A 108 41.50 -17.76 12.39
N GLU A 109 42.76 -18.05 12.71
CA GLU A 109 43.81 -18.33 11.72
C GLU A 109 43.63 -19.73 11.14
N GLN A 110 43.29 -20.71 11.98
CA GLN A 110 42.90 -22.05 11.55
C GLN A 110 41.73 -22.01 10.55
N PHE A 111 40.68 -21.24 10.85
CA PHE A 111 39.59 -21.01 9.92
C PHE A 111 40.07 -20.36 8.62
N GLY A 112 40.93 -19.34 8.70
CA GLY A 112 41.51 -18.69 7.53
C GLY A 112 42.29 -19.64 6.63
N ILE A 113 43.04 -20.60 7.20
CA ILE A 113 43.76 -21.66 6.46
C ILE A 113 42.79 -22.61 5.75
N VAL A 114 41.72 -23.03 6.43
CA VAL A 114 40.73 -23.92 5.83
C VAL A 114 40.03 -23.21 4.66
N MET A 115 39.67 -21.94 4.82
CA MET A 115 39.02 -21.15 3.79
C MET A 115 39.97 -20.76 2.64
N SER A 116 41.27 -20.57 2.89
CA SER A 116 42.25 -20.24 1.85
C SER A 116 42.46 -21.38 0.84
N SER A 117 42.10 -22.62 1.21
CA SER A 117 42.09 -23.76 0.29
C SER A 117 41.05 -23.61 -0.84
N VAL A 118 40.04 -22.76 -0.67
CA VAL A 118 38.99 -22.51 -1.66
C VAL A 118 39.47 -21.51 -2.71
N LYS A 119 39.65 -21.99 -3.94
CA LYS A 119 39.98 -21.12 -5.07
C LYS A 119 38.85 -20.14 -5.36
N MET A 120 39.23 -18.88 -5.62
CA MET A 120 38.30 -17.79 -5.96
C MET A 120 37.16 -17.65 -4.94
N LEU A 121 37.50 -17.75 -3.65
CA LEU A 121 36.53 -17.79 -2.56
C LEU A 121 35.56 -16.60 -2.57
N ARG A 122 36.06 -15.36 -2.70
CA ARG A 122 35.21 -14.16 -2.73
C ARG A 122 34.24 -14.15 -3.92
N PRO A 123 34.69 -14.34 -5.18
CA PRO A 123 33.79 -14.53 -6.33
C PRO A 123 32.74 -15.62 -6.11
N ARG A 124 33.15 -16.78 -5.57
CA ARG A 124 32.24 -17.90 -5.27
C ARG A 124 31.16 -17.50 -4.27
N LEU A 125 31.54 -16.89 -3.13
CA LEU A 125 30.57 -16.45 -2.12
C LEU A 125 29.61 -15.39 -2.64
N ASN A 126 30.10 -14.44 -3.45
CA ASN A 126 29.24 -13.45 -4.09
C ASN A 126 28.26 -14.10 -5.08
N GLY A 127 28.70 -15.10 -5.84
CA GLY A 127 27.83 -15.88 -6.73
C GLY A 127 26.75 -16.67 -5.99
N ILE A 128 27.12 -17.31 -4.87
CA ILE A 128 26.16 -18.00 -3.99
C ILE A 128 25.16 -17.01 -3.40
N LEU A 129 25.64 -15.88 -2.86
CA LEU A 129 24.76 -14.84 -2.31
C LEU A 129 23.76 -14.33 -3.35
N PHE A 130 24.24 -14.11 -4.57
CA PHE A 130 23.38 -13.69 -5.67
C PHE A 130 22.34 -14.77 -6.01
N LYS A 131 22.73 -16.04 -6.10
CA LYS A 131 21.80 -17.15 -6.34
C LYS A 131 20.69 -17.22 -5.28
N LEU A 132 21.04 -17.08 -4.01
CA LEU A 132 20.07 -17.12 -2.89
C LEU A 132 19.10 -15.94 -2.89
N THR A 133 19.56 -14.75 -3.31
CA THR A 133 18.75 -13.52 -3.24
C THR A 133 18.06 -13.16 -4.56
N PHE A 134 18.45 -13.78 -5.68
CA PHE A 134 17.98 -13.40 -7.01
C PHE A 134 16.46 -13.58 -7.17
N GLU A 135 15.92 -14.73 -6.74
CA GLU A 135 14.49 -15.00 -6.88
C GLU A 135 13.65 -14.02 -6.06
N GLU A 136 14.09 -13.70 -4.84
CA GLU A 136 13.43 -12.70 -4.01
C GLU A 136 13.46 -11.31 -4.66
N GLN A 137 14.62 -10.88 -5.17
CA GLN A 137 14.74 -9.60 -5.86
C GLN A 137 13.80 -9.52 -7.08
N VAL A 138 13.71 -10.60 -7.88
CA VAL A 138 12.77 -10.67 -9.01
C VAL A 138 11.32 -10.61 -8.53
N ASN A 139 10.97 -11.33 -7.46
CA ASN A 139 9.62 -11.35 -6.89
C ASN A 139 9.22 -10.02 -6.24
N ASN A 140 10.19 -9.20 -5.83
CA ASN A 140 9.95 -7.85 -5.32
C ASN A 140 9.78 -6.83 -6.45
N ILE A 141 10.58 -6.93 -7.53
CA ILE A 141 10.58 -5.97 -8.64
C ILE A 141 9.43 -6.20 -9.62
N ARG A 142 9.08 -7.46 -9.90
CA ARG A 142 8.08 -7.82 -10.92
C ARG A 142 6.68 -7.24 -10.64
N PRO A 143 6.12 -7.33 -9.42
CA PRO A 143 4.80 -6.78 -9.12
C PRO A 143 4.74 -5.27 -9.34
N ASP A 144 5.78 -4.53 -8.98
CA ASP A 144 5.84 -3.08 -9.18
C ASP A 144 5.77 -2.70 -10.67
N ILE A 145 6.53 -3.39 -11.52
CA ILE A 145 6.45 -3.20 -12.98
C ILE A 145 5.05 -3.52 -13.49
N MET A 146 4.45 -4.61 -13.01
CA MET A 146 3.10 -5.04 -13.44
C MET A 146 2.03 -4.04 -13.02
N ASN A 147 2.06 -3.54 -11.77
CA ASN A 147 1.11 -2.56 -11.27
C ASN A 147 1.12 -1.28 -12.12
N VAL A 148 2.29 -0.75 -12.43
CA VAL A 148 2.42 0.44 -13.28
C VAL A 148 1.99 0.15 -14.72
N THR A 149 2.34 -1.02 -15.24
CA THR A 149 1.95 -1.45 -16.60
C THR A 149 0.43 -1.52 -16.73
N PHE A 150 -0.24 -2.20 -15.80
CA PHE A 150 -1.69 -2.32 -15.79
C PHE A 150 -2.37 -0.97 -15.57
N ALA A 151 -1.88 -0.16 -14.62
CA ALA A 151 -2.42 1.19 -14.42
C ALA A 151 -2.32 2.04 -15.70
N CYS A 152 -1.22 1.95 -16.45
CA CYS A 152 -1.10 2.63 -17.74
C CYS A 152 -2.17 2.19 -18.75
N GLU A 153 -2.42 0.89 -18.84
CA GLU A 153 -3.42 0.35 -19.76
C GLU A 153 -4.85 0.68 -19.34
N GLU A 154 -5.16 0.54 -18.05
CA GLU A 154 -6.45 0.83 -17.43
C GLU A 154 -6.86 2.28 -17.68
N VAL A 155 -5.97 3.23 -17.35
CA VAL A 155 -6.24 4.66 -17.53
C VAL A 155 -6.49 5.01 -18.99
N LYS A 156 -5.76 4.38 -19.92
CA LYS A 156 -5.91 4.64 -21.36
C LYS A 156 -7.14 3.98 -21.97
N LYS A 157 -7.56 2.82 -21.44
CA LYS A 157 -8.69 2.03 -21.98
C LYS A 157 -10.02 2.33 -21.29
N SER A 158 -10.01 2.97 -20.12
CA SER A 158 -11.22 3.26 -19.36
C SER A 158 -12.13 4.24 -20.11
N GLU A 159 -13.30 3.73 -20.53
CA GLU A 159 -14.33 4.52 -21.18
C GLU A 159 -14.99 5.47 -20.17
N GLY A 160 -15.27 4.98 -18.96
CA GLY A 160 -15.85 5.79 -17.89
C GLY A 160 -14.95 6.96 -17.49
N PHE A 161 -13.62 6.74 -17.44
CA PHE A 161 -12.66 7.80 -17.16
C PHE A 161 -12.62 8.83 -18.31
N SER A 162 -12.61 8.36 -19.56
CA SER A 162 -12.65 9.26 -20.72
C SER A 162 -13.89 10.16 -20.72
N MET A 163 -15.05 9.59 -20.39
CA MET A 163 -16.32 10.33 -20.33
C MET A 163 -16.36 11.36 -19.19
N ILE A 164 -15.79 11.08 -18.01
CA ILE A 164 -15.73 12.11 -16.95
C ILE A 164 -14.80 13.26 -17.35
N LEU A 165 -13.71 13.00 -18.08
CA LEU A 165 -12.84 14.07 -18.58
C LEU A 165 -13.59 14.99 -19.56
N GLU A 166 -14.39 14.43 -20.47
CA GLU A 166 -15.24 15.20 -21.38
C GLU A 166 -16.28 16.03 -20.62
N LEU A 167 -16.92 15.45 -19.60
CA LEU A 167 -17.90 16.16 -18.79
C LEU A 167 -17.26 17.32 -18.01
N VAL A 168 -16.07 17.10 -17.44
CA VAL A 168 -15.29 18.15 -16.75
C VAL A 168 -14.92 19.25 -17.74
N LEU A 169 -14.47 18.90 -18.95
CA LEU A 169 -14.13 19.87 -19.99
C LEU A 169 -15.34 20.71 -20.40
N LEU A 170 -16.50 20.07 -20.62
CA LEU A 170 -17.75 20.72 -20.99
C LEU A 170 -18.18 21.72 -19.92
N VAL A 171 -18.24 21.27 -18.66
CA VAL A 171 -18.66 22.10 -17.53
C VAL A 171 -17.66 23.23 -17.28
N GLY A 172 -16.36 22.93 -17.37
CA GLY A 172 -15.30 23.92 -17.25
C GLY A 172 -15.39 25.01 -18.32
N ASN A 173 -15.62 24.64 -19.59
CA ASN A 173 -15.78 25.59 -20.70
C ASN A 173 -17.03 26.46 -20.54
N TYR A 174 -18.13 25.88 -20.06
CA TYR A 174 -19.35 26.62 -19.77
C TYR A 174 -19.14 27.63 -18.64
N MET A 175 -18.54 27.21 -17.52
CA MET A 175 -18.30 28.08 -16.36
C MET A 175 -17.29 29.19 -16.64
N ASN A 176 -16.30 28.93 -17.50
CA ASN A 176 -15.27 29.90 -17.87
C ASN A 176 -15.63 30.78 -19.06
N SER A 177 -16.89 30.76 -19.53
CA SER A 177 -17.33 31.58 -20.67
C SER A 177 -17.04 33.06 -20.43
N GLY A 178 -16.37 33.72 -21.39
CA GLY A 178 -15.99 35.14 -21.29
C GLY A 178 -14.69 35.39 -20.51
N SER A 179 -14.01 34.36 -20.01
CA SER A 179 -12.66 34.46 -19.42
C SER A 179 -11.57 34.06 -20.40
N ARG A 180 -10.30 34.26 -20.03
CA ARG A 180 -9.13 33.79 -20.80
C ARG A 180 -9.12 32.26 -21.00
N ASN A 181 -9.79 31.51 -20.12
CA ASN A 181 -9.86 30.06 -20.17
C ASN A 181 -11.13 29.54 -20.86
N ALA A 182 -11.89 30.42 -21.52
CA ALA A 182 -13.03 29.99 -22.34
C ALA A 182 -12.55 29.18 -23.55
N GLN A 183 -13.34 28.16 -23.96
CA GLN A 183 -13.08 27.36 -25.16
C GLN A 183 -11.73 26.65 -25.17
N THR A 184 -11.27 26.13 -24.02
CA THR A 184 -10.08 25.27 -24.00
C THR A 184 -10.40 23.92 -24.62
N PHE A 185 -9.40 23.32 -25.27
CA PHE A 185 -9.48 21.97 -25.87
C PHE A 185 -9.16 20.87 -24.86
N GLY A 186 -8.56 21.22 -23.72
CA GLY A 186 -8.17 20.26 -22.69
C GLY A 186 -7.70 20.94 -21.42
N PHE A 187 -7.40 20.12 -20.42
CA PHE A 187 -6.84 20.53 -19.14
C PHE A 187 -5.85 19.46 -18.67
N ASN A 188 -4.91 19.85 -17.81
CA ASN A 188 -3.96 18.91 -17.23
C ASN A 188 -4.66 18.04 -16.16
N ILE A 189 -4.36 16.74 -16.13
CA ILE A 189 -4.97 15.76 -15.23
C ILE A 189 -4.89 16.14 -13.75
N SER A 190 -3.81 16.79 -13.30
CA SER A 190 -3.67 17.30 -11.92
C SER A 190 -4.77 18.29 -11.51
N PHE A 191 -5.47 18.88 -12.48
CA PHE A 191 -6.62 19.76 -12.23
C PHE A 191 -7.82 19.02 -11.62
N LEU A 192 -7.95 17.71 -11.86
CA LEU A 192 -9.07 16.91 -11.34
C LEU A 192 -9.18 16.98 -9.82
N CYS A 193 -8.04 16.98 -9.12
CA CYS A 193 -7.98 17.14 -7.65
C CYS A 193 -8.54 18.50 -7.17
N LYS A 194 -8.52 19.53 -8.04
CA LYS A 194 -8.95 20.91 -7.73
C LYS A 194 -10.44 21.13 -7.92
N LEU A 195 -11.17 20.16 -8.49
CA LEU A 195 -12.63 20.24 -8.66
C LEU A 195 -13.37 20.34 -7.32
N ARG A 196 -12.79 19.82 -6.24
CA ARG A 196 -13.33 19.97 -4.89
C ARG A 196 -13.25 21.41 -4.36
N ASP A 197 -12.28 22.20 -4.83
CA ASP A 197 -12.02 23.53 -4.27
C ASP A 197 -13.00 24.58 -4.80
N THR A 198 -13.63 24.32 -5.94
CA THR A 198 -14.67 25.19 -6.51
C THR A 198 -15.99 24.94 -5.79
N LYS A 199 -16.50 25.94 -5.06
CA LYS A 199 -17.73 25.84 -4.26
C LYS A 199 -18.89 26.61 -4.88
N SER A 200 -20.11 26.16 -4.62
CA SER A 200 -21.33 26.93 -4.90
C SER A 200 -21.42 28.20 -4.05
N THR A 201 -22.25 29.16 -4.46
CA THR A 201 -22.48 30.43 -3.73
C THR A 201 -22.86 30.21 -2.27
N ASN A 202 -23.57 29.13 -1.97
CA ASN A 202 -24.02 28.79 -0.62
C ASN A 202 -22.99 27.95 0.16
N GLN A 203 -21.82 27.68 -0.43
CA GLN A 203 -20.71 26.86 0.10
C GLN A 203 -21.08 25.44 0.55
N ASN A 204 -22.28 24.96 0.21
CA ASN A 204 -22.83 23.68 0.66
C ASN A 204 -22.57 22.53 -0.33
N THR A 205 -22.04 22.83 -1.51
CA THR A 205 -21.66 21.84 -2.53
C THR A 205 -20.43 22.31 -3.28
N THR A 206 -19.63 21.37 -3.77
CA THR A 206 -18.49 21.65 -4.64
C THR A 206 -18.82 21.28 -6.09
N LEU A 207 -17.99 21.73 -7.03
CA LEU A 207 -18.10 21.33 -8.43
C LEU A 207 -17.98 19.81 -8.58
N LEU A 208 -17.11 19.17 -7.80
CA LEU A 208 -17.00 17.71 -7.77
C LEU A 208 -18.31 17.03 -7.34
N HIS A 209 -18.99 17.52 -6.30
CA HIS A 209 -20.30 17.00 -5.88
C HIS A 209 -21.35 17.17 -6.97
N PHE A 210 -21.36 18.33 -7.64
CA PHE A 210 -22.26 18.58 -8.76
C PHE A 210 -22.01 17.62 -9.93
N LEU A 211 -20.74 17.40 -10.30
CA LEU A 211 -20.38 16.46 -11.36
C LEU A 211 -20.78 15.03 -10.99
N ALA A 212 -20.47 14.58 -9.77
CA ALA A 212 -20.86 13.26 -9.26
C ALA A 212 -22.38 13.04 -9.33
N GLU A 213 -23.17 14.03 -8.89
CA GLU A 213 -24.63 13.98 -8.98
C GLU A 213 -25.12 13.90 -10.43
N LYS A 214 -24.52 14.67 -11.36
CA LYS A 214 -24.87 14.59 -12.78
C LYS A 214 -24.49 13.27 -13.42
N CYS A 215 -23.39 12.65 -12.99
CA CYS A 215 -23.02 11.31 -13.42
C CYS A 215 -24.08 10.28 -12.96
N GLU A 216 -24.51 10.31 -11.70
CA GLU A 216 -25.58 9.43 -11.21
C GLU A 216 -26.91 9.59 -11.97
N GLU A 217 -27.29 10.82 -12.31
CA GLU A 217 -28.58 11.11 -12.94
C GLU A 217 -28.62 10.78 -14.44
N LYS A 218 -27.52 11.03 -15.15
CA LYS A 218 -27.52 11.05 -16.63
C LYS A 218 -26.50 10.12 -17.27
N TYR A 219 -25.41 9.81 -16.58
CA TYR A 219 -24.27 9.09 -17.13
C TYR A 219 -23.79 7.99 -16.16
N PRO A 220 -24.65 6.99 -15.83
CA PRO A 220 -24.33 5.97 -14.84
C PRO A 220 -23.13 5.08 -15.23
N GLU A 221 -22.79 5.01 -16.52
CA GLU A 221 -21.58 4.37 -17.02
C GLU A 221 -20.30 4.97 -16.44
N ILE A 222 -20.26 6.28 -16.16
CA ILE A 222 -19.10 6.95 -15.56
C ILE A 222 -18.84 6.41 -14.15
N LEU A 223 -19.87 6.03 -13.39
CA LEU A 223 -19.70 5.59 -12.00
C LEU A 223 -18.86 4.32 -11.84
N LYS A 224 -18.59 3.61 -12.94
CA LYS A 224 -17.77 2.39 -12.96
C LYS A 224 -16.28 2.65 -13.13
N PHE A 225 -15.87 3.85 -13.56
CA PHE A 225 -14.44 4.14 -13.77
C PHE A 225 -13.56 3.86 -12.54
N PRO A 226 -14.01 4.07 -11.27
CA PRO A 226 -13.18 3.73 -10.12
C PRO A 226 -12.82 2.24 -10.03
N ASP A 227 -13.65 1.36 -10.56
CA ASP A 227 -13.41 -0.09 -10.62
C ASP A 227 -12.60 -0.48 -11.88
N GLU A 228 -12.54 0.40 -12.89
CA GLU A 228 -11.71 0.20 -14.09
C GLU A 228 -10.24 0.60 -13.85
N LEU A 229 -9.95 1.29 -12.74
CA LEU A 229 -8.65 1.86 -12.37
C LEU A 229 -8.06 1.19 -11.11
N ASP A 230 -8.11 -0.14 -11.06
CA ASP A 230 -7.74 -0.92 -9.88
C ASP A 230 -6.27 -0.78 -9.49
N HIS A 231 -5.34 -0.77 -10.47
CA HIS A 231 -3.90 -0.75 -10.17
C HIS A 231 -3.35 0.65 -9.93
N VAL A 232 -4.15 1.70 -10.13
CA VAL A 232 -3.71 3.10 -10.00
C VAL A 232 -3.19 3.41 -8.58
N GLU A 233 -3.83 2.88 -7.53
CA GLU A 233 -3.37 3.10 -6.14
C GLU A 233 -2.05 2.36 -5.84
N CYS A 234 -1.85 1.17 -6.42
CA CYS A 234 -0.60 0.44 -6.27
C CYS A 234 0.52 1.15 -7.06
N ALA A 235 0.24 1.59 -8.28
CA ALA A 235 1.18 2.30 -9.14
C ALA A 235 1.65 3.62 -8.52
N SER A 236 0.78 4.34 -7.79
CA SER A 236 1.17 5.58 -7.10
C SER A 236 2.18 5.40 -5.97
N LYS A 237 2.40 4.16 -5.51
CA LYS A 237 3.34 3.82 -4.43
C LYS A 237 4.69 3.33 -4.96
N VAL A 238 4.79 3.07 -6.27
CA VAL A 238 6.00 2.56 -6.91
C VAL A 238 6.92 3.73 -7.27
N SER A 239 8.15 3.73 -6.75
CA SER A 239 9.16 4.71 -7.15
C SER A 239 9.92 4.23 -8.38
N ALA A 240 9.79 4.97 -9.49
CA ALA A 240 10.50 4.66 -10.74
C ALA A 240 12.03 4.69 -10.57
N GLN A 241 12.54 5.54 -9.69
CA GLN A 241 13.98 5.65 -9.41
C GLN A 241 14.52 4.42 -8.68
N ILE A 242 13.83 3.97 -7.63
CA ILE A 242 14.20 2.77 -6.87
C ILE A 242 14.14 1.55 -7.78
N LEU A 243 13.07 1.44 -8.59
CA LEU A 243 12.88 0.34 -9.52
C LEU A 243 14.03 0.23 -10.54
N LYS A 244 14.41 1.36 -11.13
CA LYS A 244 15.56 1.45 -12.05
C LYS A 244 16.87 1.07 -11.35
N ALA A 245 17.12 1.62 -10.16
CA ALA A 245 18.35 1.34 -9.41
C ALA A 245 18.49 -0.16 -9.03
N SER A 246 17.38 -0.80 -8.69
CA SER A 246 17.33 -2.24 -8.40
C SER A 246 17.64 -3.09 -9.64
N LEU A 247 17.07 -2.75 -10.80
CA LEU A 247 17.38 -3.41 -12.07
C LEU A 247 18.84 -3.22 -12.50
N ASP A 248 19.36 -2.00 -12.41
CA ASP A 248 20.75 -1.68 -12.75
C ASP A 248 21.73 -2.41 -11.81
N THR A 249 21.35 -2.61 -10.55
CA THR A 249 22.16 -3.39 -9.57
C THR A 249 22.13 -4.88 -9.89
N MET A 250 20.96 -5.42 -10.19
CA MET A 250 20.81 -6.81 -10.62
C MET A 250 21.62 -7.10 -11.90
N GLU A 251 21.60 -6.20 -12.88
CA GLU A 251 22.40 -6.32 -14.11
C GLU A 251 23.90 -6.39 -13.81
N ARG A 252 24.39 -5.49 -12.96
CA ARG A 252 25.81 -5.48 -12.55
C ARG A 252 26.20 -6.78 -11.84
N HIS A 253 25.33 -7.34 -11.00
CA HIS A 253 25.59 -8.62 -10.34
C HIS A 253 25.67 -9.78 -11.35
N ILE A 254 24.76 -9.81 -12.33
CA ILE A 254 24.78 -10.81 -13.40
C ILE A 254 26.06 -10.70 -14.23
N GLN A 255 26.42 -9.49 -14.67
CA GLN A 255 27.65 -9.27 -15.45
C GLN A 255 28.91 -9.67 -14.69
N ARG A 256 28.97 -9.37 -13.38
CA ARG A 256 30.08 -9.81 -12.52
C ARG A 256 30.15 -11.33 -12.44
N LEU A 257 29.02 -11.99 -12.18
CA LEU A 257 28.95 -13.44 -12.10
C LEU A 257 29.33 -14.11 -13.44
N GLU A 258 28.88 -13.58 -14.57
CA GLU A 258 29.26 -14.05 -15.90
C GLU A 258 30.78 -13.96 -16.12
N ASN A 259 31.39 -12.83 -15.73
CA ASN A 259 32.85 -12.66 -15.80
C ASN A 259 33.60 -13.61 -14.85
N ASP A 260 33.10 -13.79 -13.64
CA ASP A 260 33.71 -14.69 -12.64
C ASP A 260 33.66 -16.15 -13.12
N ILE A 261 32.55 -16.58 -13.73
CA ILE A 261 32.40 -17.91 -14.34
C ILE A 261 33.38 -18.08 -15.51
N GLN A 262 33.56 -17.07 -16.38
CA GLN A 262 34.51 -17.14 -17.49
C GLN A 262 35.97 -17.27 -17.02
N ASN A 263 36.31 -16.63 -15.90
CA ASN A 263 37.64 -16.67 -15.30
C ASN A 263 37.86 -17.88 -14.38
N PHE A 264 36.81 -18.66 -14.10
CA PHE A 264 36.92 -19.85 -13.27
C PHE A 264 37.65 -20.98 -14.02
N PRO A 265 38.52 -21.76 -13.35
CA PRO A 265 39.14 -22.93 -13.96
C PRO A 265 38.07 -23.87 -14.48
N LYS A 266 38.10 -24.18 -15.78
CA LYS A 266 37.10 -25.04 -16.43
C LYS A 266 37.02 -26.39 -15.71
N THR A 267 35.93 -26.64 -15.04
CA THR A 267 35.53 -27.96 -14.56
C THR A 267 34.70 -28.66 -15.64
N GLU A 268 34.70 -29.99 -15.66
CA GLU A 268 34.01 -30.80 -16.69
C GLU A 268 32.48 -30.79 -16.58
N ASP A 269 31.92 -30.11 -15.58
CA ASP A 269 30.49 -30.08 -15.32
C ASP A 269 29.75 -29.12 -16.27
N LYS A 270 28.97 -29.71 -17.18
CA LYS A 270 28.19 -29.00 -18.21
C LYS A 270 26.81 -28.54 -17.71
N GLN A 271 26.45 -28.84 -16.46
CA GLN A 271 25.08 -28.77 -15.97
C GLN A 271 24.70 -27.40 -15.37
N ASP A 272 25.67 -26.55 -15.05
CA ASP A 272 25.42 -25.35 -14.26
C ASP A 272 25.10 -24.11 -15.13
N LYS A 273 24.07 -24.23 -15.97
CA LYS A 273 23.56 -23.06 -16.72
C LYS A 273 22.71 -22.22 -15.79
N PHE A 274 23.33 -21.16 -15.28
CA PHE A 274 22.65 -20.17 -14.45
C PHE A 274 21.54 -19.44 -15.24
N HIS A 275 20.28 -19.75 -14.94
CA HIS A 275 19.10 -19.22 -15.65
C HIS A 275 18.74 -17.75 -15.32
N SER A 276 19.53 -17.06 -14.48
CA SER A 276 19.21 -15.68 -14.05
C SER A 276 19.23 -14.66 -15.18
N ARG A 277 20.06 -14.88 -16.21
CA ARG A 277 20.20 -13.95 -17.34
C ARG A 277 18.90 -13.83 -18.11
N GLU A 278 18.29 -14.96 -18.44
CA GLU A 278 17.01 -15.00 -19.16
C GLU A 278 15.89 -14.34 -18.36
N GLN A 279 15.83 -14.59 -17.04
CA GLN A 279 14.84 -13.99 -16.15
C GLN A 279 15.01 -12.47 -16.03
N TYR A 280 16.25 -12.00 -15.86
CA TYR A 280 16.57 -10.58 -15.87
C TYR A 280 16.21 -9.92 -17.21
N GLU A 281 16.52 -10.56 -18.35
CA GLU A 281 16.19 -10.01 -19.67
C GLU A 281 14.69 -9.86 -19.88
N LYS A 282 13.89 -10.82 -19.42
CA LYS A 282 12.43 -10.71 -19.39
C LYS A 282 11.98 -9.53 -18.54
N LEU A 283 12.50 -9.41 -17.31
CA LEU A 283 12.16 -8.33 -16.39
C LEU A 283 12.56 -6.94 -16.92
N SER A 284 13.76 -6.82 -17.49
CA SER A 284 14.27 -5.62 -18.16
C SER A 284 13.40 -5.23 -19.36
N THR A 285 12.95 -6.21 -20.15
CA THR A 285 12.03 -5.98 -21.26
C THR A 285 10.67 -5.49 -20.76
N MET A 286 10.12 -6.08 -19.69
CA MET A 286 8.88 -5.61 -19.07
C MET A 286 9.02 -4.15 -18.59
N HIS A 287 10.11 -3.82 -17.90
CA HIS A 287 10.38 -2.45 -17.45
C HIS A 287 10.48 -1.45 -18.62
N LYS A 288 11.16 -1.81 -19.71
CA LYS A 288 11.21 -0.96 -20.93
C LYS A 288 9.83 -0.76 -21.54
N ASN A 289 8.98 -1.79 -21.56
CA ASN A 289 7.61 -1.67 -22.06
C ASN A 289 6.76 -0.77 -21.16
N MET A 290 6.88 -0.93 -19.84
CA MET A 290 6.24 -0.06 -18.85
C MET A 290 6.59 1.42 -19.08
N GLN A 291 7.88 1.74 -19.29
CA GLN A 291 8.32 3.11 -19.58
C GLN A 291 7.68 3.66 -20.86
N LYS A 292 7.64 2.86 -21.94
CA LYS A 292 7.00 3.26 -23.21
C LYS A 292 5.50 3.50 -23.06
N LEU A 293 4.82 2.70 -22.24
CA LEU A 293 3.39 2.90 -21.95
C LEU A 293 3.17 4.24 -21.24
N TYR A 294 4.02 4.57 -20.27
CA TYR A 294 3.95 5.87 -19.58
C TYR A 294 4.25 7.05 -20.51
N GLU A 295 5.25 6.93 -21.39
CA GLU A 295 5.50 7.92 -22.45
C GLU A 295 4.30 8.08 -23.40
N SER A 296 3.62 6.97 -23.73
CA SER A 296 2.39 7.00 -24.51
C SER A 296 1.26 7.71 -23.75
N LEU A 297 1.17 7.59 -22.43
CA LEU A 297 0.21 8.36 -21.63
C LEU A 297 0.52 9.86 -21.67
N GLY A 298 1.79 10.25 -21.60
CA GLY A 298 2.18 11.66 -21.75
C GLY A 298 1.71 12.26 -23.07
N SER A 299 1.85 11.50 -24.15
CA SER A 299 1.32 11.91 -25.47
C SER A 299 -0.21 11.97 -25.50
N TYR A 300 -0.90 11.05 -24.82
CA TYR A 300 -2.36 10.95 -24.81
C TYR A 300 -3.03 12.03 -23.95
N PHE A 301 -2.49 12.32 -22.76
CA PHE A 301 -2.99 13.34 -21.83
C PHE A 301 -2.26 14.69 -21.92
N ALA A 302 -1.37 14.84 -22.90
CA ALA A 302 -0.61 16.06 -23.19
C ALA A 302 0.19 16.60 -21.97
N PHE A 303 0.98 15.74 -21.34
CA PHE A 303 1.98 16.12 -20.33
C PHE A 303 3.37 15.60 -20.70
N ASP A 304 4.42 16.19 -20.12
CA ASP A 304 5.81 15.76 -20.34
C ASP A 304 6.19 14.65 -19.33
N PRO A 305 6.42 13.40 -19.78
CA PRO A 305 6.80 12.27 -18.93
C PRO A 305 8.12 12.44 -18.16
N HIS A 306 8.98 13.37 -18.57
CA HIS A 306 10.23 13.65 -17.88
C HIS A 306 10.06 14.64 -16.72
N THR A 307 8.98 15.41 -16.74
CA THR A 307 8.66 16.39 -15.69
C THR A 307 7.73 15.83 -14.63
N VAL A 308 6.80 14.96 -15.04
CA VAL A 308 5.84 14.33 -14.15
C VAL A 308 6.29 12.89 -13.91
N SER A 309 6.64 12.57 -12.67
CA SER A 309 7.00 11.20 -12.30
C SER A 309 5.78 10.27 -12.33
N MET A 310 6.01 8.96 -12.46
CA MET A 310 4.92 7.98 -12.51
C MET A 310 4.12 8.01 -11.21
N GLU A 311 4.81 8.05 -10.08
CA GLU A 311 4.21 8.14 -8.74
C GLU A 311 3.35 9.40 -8.56
N ASP A 312 3.79 10.55 -9.08
CA ASP A 312 3.01 11.80 -9.02
C ASP A 312 1.76 11.71 -9.91
N PHE A 313 1.91 11.24 -11.16
CA PHE A 313 0.78 11.11 -12.09
C PHE A 313 -0.29 10.16 -11.56
N PHE A 314 0.10 8.95 -11.14
CA PHE A 314 -0.85 7.98 -10.57
C PHE A 314 -1.33 8.40 -9.19
N GLY A 315 -0.54 9.15 -8.42
CA GLY A 315 -0.94 9.72 -7.13
C GLY A 315 -2.07 10.73 -7.27
N ASP A 316 -1.98 11.65 -8.23
CA ASP A 316 -3.06 12.58 -8.55
C ASP A 316 -4.34 11.84 -8.98
N LEU A 317 -4.20 10.80 -9.78
CA LEU A 317 -5.32 9.99 -10.26
C LEU A 317 -5.99 9.19 -9.14
N ALA A 318 -5.20 8.55 -8.28
CA ALA A 318 -5.68 7.82 -7.10
C ALA A 318 -6.42 8.77 -6.15
N ASN A 319 -5.88 9.97 -5.94
CA ASN A 319 -6.53 11.00 -5.13
C ASN A 319 -7.86 11.42 -5.75
N PHE A 320 -7.89 11.75 -7.05
CA PHE A 320 -9.14 12.08 -7.73
C PHE A 320 -10.19 10.97 -7.64
N ARG A 321 -9.80 9.72 -7.88
CA ARG A 321 -10.67 8.54 -7.73
C ARG A 321 -11.32 8.50 -6.35
N ASN A 322 -10.53 8.67 -5.29
CA ASN A 322 -11.03 8.68 -3.92
C ASN A 322 -11.97 9.87 -3.66
N LEU A 323 -11.58 11.07 -4.09
CA LEU A 323 -12.40 12.27 -3.96
C LEU A 323 -13.75 12.13 -4.68
N PHE A 324 -13.76 11.51 -5.86
CA PHE A 324 -14.98 11.26 -6.62
C PHE A 324 -15.90 10.27 -5.90
N MET A 325 -15.36 9.12 -5.43
CA MET A 325 -16.13 8.14 -4.66
C MET A 325 -16.70 8.73 -3.37
N ASP A 326 -15.93 9.55 -2.67
CA ASP A 326 -16.40 10.24 -1.48
C ASP A 326 -17.52 11.24 -1.81
N ALA A 327 -17.40 12.01 -2.89
CA ALA A 327 -18.44 12.93 -3.34
C ALA A 327 -19.76 12.22 -3.69
N VAL A 328 -19.69 11.06 -4.36
CA VAL A 328 -20.87 10.20 -4.62
C VAL A 328 -21.51 9.75 -3.30
N ARG A 329 -20.69 9.26 -2.36
CA ARG A 329 -21.17 8.81 -1.03
C ARG A 329 -21.81 9.94 -0.23
N GLU A 330 -21.22 11.14 -0.26
CA GLU A 330 -21.73 12.33 0.41
C GLU A 330 -23.04 12.82 -0.21
N ASN A 331 -23.17 12.79 -1.55
CA ASN A 331 -24.41 13.09 -2.26
C ASN A 331 -25.55 12.15 -1.86
N HIS A 332 -25.30 10.84 -1.81
CA HIS A 332 -26.30 9.87 -1.34
C HIS A 332 -26.78 10.19 0.08
N LYS A 333 -25.85 10.41 1.02
CA LYS A 333 -26.19 10.78 2.41
C LYS A 333 -27.01 12.06 2.48
N LYS A 334 -26.65 13.06 1.66
CA LYS A 334 -27.37 14.34 1.59
C LYS A 334 -28.80 14.15 1.07
N ARG A 335 -28.98 13.39 -0.02
CA ARG A 335 -30.29 13.08 -0.61
C ARG A 335 -31.20 12.36 0.40
N GLU A 336 -30.66 11.37 1.13
CA GLU A 336 -31.41 10.70 2.19
C GLU A 336 -31.83 11.63 3.33
N MET A 337 -30.94 12.53 3.75
CA MET A 337 -31.21 13.50 4.81
C MET A 337 -32.29 14.50 4.37
N GLU A 338 -32.20 15.01 3.14
CA GLU A 338 -33.18 15.93 2.57
C GLU A 338 -34.57 15.29 2.45
N GLU A 339 -34.65 14.01 2.05
CA GLU A 339 -35.91 13.26 2.04
C GLU A 339 -36.48 13.08 3.45
N LYS A 340 -35.66 12.75 4.45
CA LYS A 340 -36.10 12.63 5.85
C LYS A 340 -36.65 13.95 6.37
N ILE A 341 -35.97 15.06 6.11
CA ILE A 341 -36.41 16.40 6.50
C ILE A 341 -37.73 16.76 5.80
N LYS A 342 -37.85 16.49 4.49
CA LYS A 342 -39.07 16.75 3.73
C LYS A 342 -40.26 15.95 4.26
N ARG A 343 -40.07 14.67 4.55
CA ARG A 343 -41.10 13.79 5.15
C ARG A 343 -41.51 14.28 6.54
N ALA A 344 -40.55 14.70 7.38
CA ALA A 344 -40.83 15.24 8.70
C ALA A 344 -41.62 16.57 8.64
N LYS A 345 -41.26 17.48 7.71
CA LYS A 345 -41.99 18.74 7.49
C LYS A 345 -43.44 18.49 7.07
N LEU A 346 -43.66 17.62 6.07
CA LEU A 346 -45.01 17.26 5.60
C LEU A 346 -45.86 16.61 6.71
N ALA A 347 -45.25 15.75 7.54
CA ALA A 347 -45.93 15.15 8.69
C ALA A 347 -46.32 16.19 9.75
N LYS A 348 -45.44 17.17 10.03
CA LYS A 348 -45.73 18.26 10.97
C LYS A 348 -46.85 19.17 10.47
N GLU A 349 -46.80 19.59 9.19
CA GLU A 349 -47.84 20.42 8.58
C GLU A 349 -49.21 19.72 8.56
N LYS A 350 -49.22 18.42 8.27
CA LYS A 350 -50.45 17.61 8.34
C LYS A 350 -50.99 17.52 9.77
N ALA A 351 -50.14 17.29 10.76
CA ALA A 351 -50.54 17.23 12.17
C ALA A 351 -51.06 18.59 12.67
N GLU A 352 -50.47 19.70 12.26
CA GLU A 352 -50.95 21.05 12.57
C GLU A 352 -52.31 21.35 11.92
N ARG A 353 -52.51 20.95 10.66
CA ARG A 353 -53.81 21.08 9.97
C ARG A 353 -54.90 20.28 10.67
N GLU A 354 -54.64 19.02 11.00
CA GLU A 354 -55.58 18.16 11.73
C GLU A 354 -55.90 18.73 13.12
N LYS A 355 -54.92 19.32 13.81
CA LYS A 355 -55.12 19.99 15.10
C LYS A 355 -56.00 21.24 14.95
N LEU A 356 -55.79 22.06 13.93
CA LEU A 356 -56.60 23.26 13.66
C LEU A 356 -58.04 22.89 13.30
N GLU A 357 -58.25 21.88 12.45
CA GLU A 357 -59.58 21.36 12.11
C GLU A 357 -60.32 20.85 13.35
N ARG A 358 -59.63 20.12 14.25
CA ARG A 358 -60.22 19.69 15.53
C ARG A 358 -60.61 20.86 16.42
N GLN A 359 -59.77 21.90 16.49
CA GLN A 359 -60.08 23.11 17.25
C GLN A 359 -61.26 23.89 16.66
N GLN A 360 -61.35 23.99 15.33
CA GLN A 360 -62.49 24.64 14.66
C GLN A 360 -63.79 23.87 14.87
N LYS A 361 -63.78 22.54 14.72
CA LYS A 361 -64.95 21.69 15.03
C LYS A 361 -65.37 21.82 16.50
N LYS A 362 -64.42 21.88 17.42
CA LYS A 362 -64.70 22.11 18.85
C LYS A 362 -65.29 23.52 19.10
N LYS A 363 -64.79 24.55 18.42
CA LYS A 363 -65.36 25.92 18.51
C LYS A 363 -66.76 25.97 17.93
N GLN A 364 -67.05 25.34 16.78
CA GLN A 364 -68.40 25.27 16.20
C GLN A 364 -69.41 24.60 17.14
N LEU A 365 -68.98 23.61 17.93
CA LEU A 365 -69.83 22.99 18.97
C LEU A 365 -70.06 23.89 20.19
N ILE A 366 -69.19 24.88 20.45
CA ILE A 366 -69.25 25.78 21.62
C ILE A 366 -69.87 27.15 21.26
N ASP A 367 -69.79 27.58 19.99
CA ASP A 367 -70.28 28.88 19.50
C ASP A 367 -71.81 28.92 19.26
N MET A 368 -72.57 28.01 19.86
CA MET A 368 -74.02 28.14 20.07
C MET A 368 -74.38 29.21 21.13
N ASN A 369 -73.43 30.08 21.49
CA ASN A 369 -73.55 31.08 22.55
C ASN A 369 -73.79 32.52 22.03
N LYS A 370 -74.19 32.69 20.77
CA LYS A 370 -74.67 34.00 20.27
C LYS A 370 -76.16 33.94 19.97
N GLU A 371 -76.95 33.79 21.04
CA GLU A 371 -78.22 34.49 21.27
C GLU A 371 -78.85 33.99 22.59
N GLY A 372 -78.56 34.70 23.69
CA GLY A 372 -79.58 35.11 24.65
C GLY A 372 -80.42 34.09 25.45
N ASP A 373 -80.10 32.80 25.57
CA ASP A 373 -80.83 31.92 26.50
C ASP A 373 -79.93 30.85 27.18
N GLU A 374 -79.61 31.06 28.45
CA GLU A 374 -78.72 30.20 29.25
C GLU A 374 -79.35 28.85 29.66
N THR A 375 -80.59 28.56 29.25
CA THR A 375 -81.34 27.37 29.68
C THR A 375 -81.17 26.13 28.78
N GLY A 376 -80.65 26.26 27.55
CA GLY A 376 -80.54 25.13 26.59
C GLY A 376 -79.13 24.56 26.37
N VAL A 377 -78.10 25.20 26.94
CA VAL A 377 -76.68 24.86 26.71
C VAL A 377 -76.32 23.51 27.34
N MET A 378 -76.86 23.21 28.52
CA MET A 378 -76.61 21.95 29.23
C MET A 378 -77.28 20.75 28.53
N ASP A 379 -78.48 20.94 27.99
CA ASP A 379 -79.23 19.89 27.28
C ASP A 379 -78.61 19.57 25.92
N SER A 380 -78.14 20.57 25.17
CA SER A 380 -77.39 20.36 23.92
C SER A 380 -76.05 19.64 24.15
N LEU A 381 -75.36 19.95 25.26
CA LEU A 381 -74.13 19.23 25.66
C LEU A 381 -74.42 17.79 26.10
N MET A 382 -75.50 17.57 26.86
CA MET A 382 -75.96 16.23 27.26
C MET A 382 -76.36 15.39 26.04
N GLU A 383 -77.08 15.96 25.07
CA GLU A 383 -77.46 15.28 23.82
C GLU A 383 -76.24 14.94 22.96
N ALA A 384 -75.23 15.81 22.88
CA ALA A 384 -73.97 15.52 22.17
C ALA A 384 -73.13 14.43 22.85
N LEU A 385 -73.16 14.35 24.19
CA LEU A 385 -72.52 13.29 24.97
C LEU A 385 -73.27 11.96 24.86
N GLN A 386 -74.61 11.99 24.84
CA GLN A 386 -75.51 10.84 24.82
C GLN A 386 -75.65 10.22 23.41
N SER A 387 -75.66 11.05 22.36
CA SER A 387 -75.57 10.61 20.94
C SER A 387 -74.17 10.14 20.52
N GLY A 388 -73.16 10.37 21.36
CA GLY A 388 -71.76 10.05 21.08
C GLY A 388 -71.08 10.99 20.08
N ALA A 389 -71.76 12.05 19.62
CA ALA A 389 -71.22 13.06 18.72
C ALA A 389 -69.99 13.77 19.30
N ALA A 390 -69.94 13.97 20.62
CA ALA A 390 -68.84 14.60 21.35
C ALA A 390 -67.53 13.78 21.38
N PHE A 391 -67.57 12.48 21.09
CA PHE A 391 -66.42 11.56 21.23
C PHE A 391 -65.97 10.90 19.92
N ARG A 392 -66.49 11.34 18.76
CA ARG A 392 -66.28 10.68 17.46
C ARG A 392 -64.82 10.48 17.06
N ASP A 393 -63.89 11.31 17.54
CA ASP A 393 -62.46 11.24 17.17
C ASP A 393 -61.61 10.21 17.94
N ARG A 394 -62.11 9.62 19.04
CA ARG A 394 -61.30 8.67 19.84
C ARG A 394 -61.29 7.24 19.29
N ARG A 395 -62.09 6.93 18.26
CA ARG A 395 -62.28 5.57 17.71
C ARG A 395 -61.48 5.22 16.46
N LYS A 396 -60.55 6.05 15.97
CA LYS A 396 -59.54 5.59 15.01
C LYS A 396 -58.34 5.01 15.76
N ARG A 397 -58.53 3.82 16.34
CA ARG A 397 -57.40 2.93 16.64
C ARG A 397 -56.81 2.48 15.31
N THR A 398 -55.50 2.67 15.14
CA THR A 398 -54.70 2.09 14.07
C THR A 398 -54.95 0.58 14.02
N PRO A 399 -55.22 -0.03 12.85
CA PRO A 399 -55.29 -1.49 12.77
C PRO A 399 -53.89 -2.04 13.03
N ARG A 400 -53.76 -2.88 14.06
CA ARG A 400 -52.59 -3.73 14.27
C ARG A 400 -52.78 -4.99 13.42
N ASN A 401 -52.52 -4.89 12.11
CA ASN A 401 -52.30 -6.05 11.24
C ASN A 401 -50.80 -6.02 10.88
N GLY A 402 -50.01 -7.04 11.15
CA GLY A 402 -50.27 -8.44 10.80
C GLY A 402 -49.25 -8.77 9.70
N LYS A 403 -48.32 -9.66 10.01
CA LYS A 403 -47.25 -10.12 9.12
C LYS A 403 -47.81 -10.52 7.75
N THR A 404 -47.27 -9.94 6.68
CA THR A 404 -47.28 -10.56 5.35
C THR A 404 -45.99 -10.18 4.65
N ALA A 405 -45.29 -11.23 4.21
CA ALA A 405 -44.04 -11.19 3.49
C ALA A 405 -44.19 -10.40 2.18
N TYR A 406 -43.23 -9.52 1.92
CA TYR A 406 -42.87 -9.13 0.57
C TYR A 406 -41.47 -9.65 0.32
N ILE A 407 -41.39 -10.55 -0.67
CA ILE A 407 -40.17 -10.98 -1.33
C ILE A 407 -39.53 -9.72 -1.92
N CYS A 408 -38.35 -9.36 -1.43
CA CYS A 408 -37.49 -8.40 -2.07
C CYS A 408 -36.70 -9.14 -3.16
N THR A 409 -37.20 -9.12 -4.38
CA THR A 409 -36.37 -9.36 -5.57
C THR A 409 -35.75 -8.03 -6.00
N SER A 410 -34.44 -8.08 -6.24
CA SER A 410 -33.57 -6.99 -6.70
C SER A 410 -32.92 -6.12 -5.60
N CYS A 411 -31.88 -6.67 -4.96
CA CYS A 411 -30.60 -5.99 -4.85
C CYS A 411 -29.50 -7.03 -4.61
N CYS A 412 -29.02 -7.64 -5.69
CA CYS A 412 -27.72 -8.33 -5.70
C CYS A 412 -26.68 -7.30 -6.11
N PHE A 413 -26.02 -6.68 -5.13
CA PHE A 413 -24.63 -6.28 -5.25
C PHE A 413 -23.89 -7.01 -4.14
N THR A 414 -23.27 -8.13 -4.51
CA THR A 414 -22.35 -8.88 -3.68
C THR A 414 -21.10 -8.03 -3.42
N PHE A 415 -20.99 -7.48 -2.22
CA PHE A 415 -19.71 -7.14 -1.63
C PHE A 415 -19.10 -8.44 -1.13
N ASN A 416 -18.06 -8.91 -1.82
CA ASN A 416 -17.27 -10.05 -1.39
C ASN A 416 -16.08 -9.54 -0.56
N ASN A 417 -15.81 -10.27 0.53
CA ASN A 417 -14.62 -10.23 1.39
C ASN A 417 -14.35 -8.99 2.25
N ALA A 418 -14.45 -9.17 3.57
CA ALA A 418 -13.25 -9.44 4.39
C ALA A 418 -13.64 -9.64 5.86
N PHE A 419 -13.67 -10.90 6.32
CA PHE A 419 -13.35 -11.26 7.70
C PHE A 419 -12.99 -12.75 7.75
N LYS A 420 -11.71 -13.04 7.58
CA LYS A 420 -10.96 -14.05 8.33
C LYS A 420 -9.48 -13.77 8.20
#